data_AF-B3EN91-F1
#
_entry.id   AF-B3EN91-F1
#
_cell.length_a   1.000
_cell.length_b   1.000
_cell.length_c   1.000
_cell.angle_alpha   90.00
_cell.angle_beta   90.00
_cell.angle_gamma   90.00
#
_symmetry.space_group_name_H-M   'P 1'
#
loop_
_entity.id
_entity.type
_entity.pdbx_description
1 polymer ?
#
loop_
_entity_poly.entity_id
_entity_poly.type
_entity_poly.pdbx_seq_one_letter_code
_entity_poly.pdbx_strand_id
1 'polypeptide(L)'
;MKKNMRPPAEYHIDDAVIDKIRQQLLSGKVVRQDLPGGGIIHIDRPLPFMVLYRKPESLSDEGTEGLVKGEASYLIASDNSAMRQGLTRLVRAVIDTLSSRNNAFLIIELWAAKQQDESEGNWENPSAPGFRVIASSTRPPTTTVDAFARALKQIRVFKQKSKVRVDLDTRRTPVALKPLLSIAETRKLNCYVIGLEVYPSYRDIRTGELFPLVLRSLHRGLSRAFKRAFFEFAHTMTTYRPANYHVFGRRSVSKTVFDVDHKLSVISQSFDLILLVTPINIEKTWSQFRKMRCEKMPELFYRPLSVDPAMQKKELFGIRVDNIEDPTLALLFRQKRQELDRRLSMLLDRGKPEFLYGSMQLFGSVNEQLKCEALRILECISPHIHDESMKDVASAGDLAQRAEEILAEYRAQLPNIRSTVQVRDDVVGLMVSKGNLMIGKNSRVSRSRVDALIHHEVSTHILTYLGFAE
;
A
#
# COMPACT_ATOMS: atom_id res chain seq x y z
N MET A 1 -25.45 0.03 51.46
CA MET A 1 -25.54 1.14 50.46
C MET A 1 -24.27 1.13 49.61
N LYS A 2 -24.33 0.66 48.37
CA LYS A 2 -23.21 0.73 47.42
C LYS A 2 -23.17 2.16 46.87
N LYS A 3 -22.16 2.96 47.26
CA LYS A 3 -21.91 4.26 46.64
C LYS A 3 -21.58 4.02 45.16
N ASN A 4 -22.48 4.44 44.28
CA ASN A 4 -22.22 4.68 42.86
C ASN A 4 -21.16 5.79 42.76
N MET A 5 -19.88 5.42 42.86
CA MET A 5 -18.79 6.30 42.49
C MET A 5 -18.86 6.45 40.97
N ARG A 6 -19.21 7.65 40.49
CA ARG A 6 -19.08 8.00 39.08
C ARG A 6 -17.61 7.76 38.70
N PRO A 7 -17.32 7.10 37.56
CA PRO A 7 -15.94 7.00 37.08
C PRO A 7 -15.37 8.41 36.90
N PRO A 8 -14.05 8.61 37.09
CA PRO A 8 -13.42 9.91 36.78
C PRO A 8 -13.82 10.35 35.37
N ALA A 9 -14.08 11.65 35.17
CA ALA A 9 -14.65 12.20 33.93
C ALA A 9 -13.87 11.77 32.66
N GLU A 10 -12.58 11.50 32.82
CA GLU A 10 -11.65 11.02 31.79
C GLU A 10 -11.95 9.61 31.24
N TYR A 11 -12.86 8.85 31.85
CA TYR A 11 -13.18 7.46 31.49
C TYR A 11 -14.68 7.19 31.30
N HIS A 12 -15.50 8.24 31.23
CA HIS A 12 -16.94 8.10 31.04
C HIS A 12 -17.35 8.25 29.57
N ILE A 13 -18.00 7.23 29.02
CA ILE A 13 -18.62 7.31 27.68
C ILE A 13 -20.07 7.77 27.87
N ASP A 14 -20.33 9.02 27.51
CA ASP A 14 -21.64 9.66 27.58
C ASP A 14 -22.66 8.98 26.65
N ASP A 15 -23.92 8.95 27.10
CA ASP A 15 -25.02 8.38 26.31
C ASP A 15 -25.26 9.17 25.00
N ALA A 16 -25.03 10.49 25.02
CA ALA A 16 -25.09 11.32 23.81
C ALA A 16 -24.08 10.89 22.73
N VAL A 17 -22.88 10.43 23.12
CA VAL A 17 -21.87 9.91 22.19
C VAL A 17 -22.34 8.59 21.59
N ILE A 18 -22.91 7.70 22.42
CA ILE A 18 -23.46 6.41 21.98
C ILE A 18 -24.61 6.63 21.00
N ASP A 19 -25.53 7.54 21.29
CA ASP A 19 -26.67 7.86 20.42
C ASP A 19 -26.23 8.48 19.10
N LYS A 20 -25.24 9.37 19.12
CA LYS A 20 -24.62 9.92 17.90
C LYS A 20 -24.04 8.81 17.01
N ILE A 21 -23.26 7.89 17.59
CA ILE A 21 -22.69 6.75 16.86
C ILE A 21 -23.79 5.89 16.26
N ARG A 22 -24.84 5.58 17.04
CA ARG A 22 -26.00 4.82 16.58
C ARG A 22 -26.69 5.48 15.38
N GLN A 23 -26.93 6.80 15.44
CA GLN A 23 -27.53 7.55 14.32
C GLN A 23 -26.65 7.52 13.07
N GLN A 24 -25.33 7.67 13.22
CA GLN A 24 -24.39 7.57 12.10
C GLN A 24 -24.44 6.19 11.45
N LEU A 25 -24.43 5.11 12.23
CA LEU A 25 -24.55 3.74 11.74
C LEU A 25 -25.88 3.50 11.01
N LEU A 26 -27.00 4.00 11.56
CA LEU A 26 -28.31 3.91 10.91
C LEU A 26 -28.33 4.68 9.58
N SER A 27 -27.72 5.86 9.51
CA SER A 27 -27.63 6.62 8.26
C SER A 27 -26.60 6.08 7.25
N GLY A 28 -25.84 5.04 7.61
CA GLY A 28 -24.78 4.47 6.76
C GLY A 28 -23.55 5.35 6.60
N LYS A 29 -23.42 6.40 7.42
CA LYS A 29 -22.25 7.31 7.42
C LYS A 29 -21.05 6.65 8.11
N VAL A 30 -19.86 7.07 7.73
CA VAL A 30 -18.60 6.70 8.41
C VAL A 30 -18.67 7.15 9.87
N VAL A 31 -18.39 6.24 10.79
CA VAL A 31 -18.15 6.55 12.20
C VAL A 31 -16.65 6.69 12.40
N ARG A 32 -16.22 7.83 12.92
CA ARG A 32 -14.90 8.03 13.51
C ARG A 32 -15.09 8.95 14.72
N GLN A 33 -14.90 8.41 15.91
CA GLN A 33 -15.18 9.12 17.14
C GLN A 33 -14.10 8.76 18.17
N ASP A 34 -13.40 9.77 18.66
CA ASP A 34 -12.48 9.62 19.78
C ASP A 34 -13.29 9.30 21.05
N LEU A 35 -12.74 8.39 21.84
CA LEU A 35 -13.29 7.94 23.10
C LEU A 35 -12.38 8.41 24.25
N PRO A 36 -12.91 8.50 25.48
CA PRO A 36 -12.10 8.81 26.65
C PRO A 36 -10.92 7.81 26.82
N GLY A 37 -9.90 8.18 27.59
CA GLY A 37 -8.70 7.34 27.78
C GLY A 37 -7.90 7.07 26.50
N GLY A 38 -7.96 7.97 25.51
CA GLY A 38 -7.23 7.84 24.24
C GLY A 38 -7.75 6.74 23.30
N GLY A 39 -8.99 6.29 23.51
CA GLY A 39 -9.64 5.31 22.65
C GLY A 39 -10.19 5.92 21.35
N ILE A 40 -10.58 5.07 20.42
CA ILE A 40 -11.24 5.48 19.17
C ILE A 40 -12.13 4.35 18.65
N ILE A 41 -13.30 4.71 18.15
CA ILE A 41 -14.13 3.82 17.33
C ILE A 41 -14.12 4.28 15.89
N HIS A 42 -13.88 3.34 14.98
CA HIS A 42 -13.93 3.58 13.55
C HIS A 42 -14.74 2.49 12.84
N ILE A 43 -15.77 2.89 12.12
CA ILE A 43 -16.60 2.00 11.31
C ILE A 43 -16.85 2.70 9.97
N ASP A 44 -16.21 2.22 8.91
CA ASP A 44 -16.30 2.81 7.57
C ASP A 44 -17.71 2.76 6.98
N ARG A 45 -18.43 1.67 7.26
CA ARG A 45 -19.79 1.39 6.79
C ARG A 45 -20.43 0.35 7.69
N PRO A 46 -21.75 0.17 7.66
CA PRO A 46 -22.44 -0.87 8.42
C PRO A 46 -21.94 -2.30 8.07
N LEU A 47 -20.96 -2.79 8.82
CA LEU A 47 -20.32 -4.09 8.63
C LEU A 47 -20.75 -5.04 9.76
N PRO A 48 -20.94 -6.35 9.49
CA PRO A 48 -21.37 -7.31 10.50
C PRO A 48 -20.23 -7.76 11.44
N PHE A 49 -19.17 -6.97 11.57
CA PHE A 49 -18.03 -7.33 12.40
C PHE A 49 -17.30 -6.09 12.94
N MET A 50 -16.46 -6.29 13.95
CA MET A 50 -15.54 -5.30 14.48
C MET A 50 -14.33 -5.98 15.13
N VAL A 51 -13.15 -5.40 14.94
CA VAL A 51 -11.95 -5.78 15.72
C VAL A 51 -11.88 -4.92 16.97
N LEU A 52 -11.74 -5.53 18.13
CA LEU A 52 -11.65 -4.85 19.42
C LEU A 52 -10.24 -5.00 19.98
N TYR A 53 -9.66 -3.91 20.47
CA TYR A 53 -8.45 -3.93 21.28
C TYR A 53 -8.67 -3.08 22.53
N ARG A 54 -8.38 -3.67 23.70
CA ARG A 54 -8.38 -2.94 24.98
C ARG A 54 -6.94 -2.67 25.38
N LYS A 55 -6.56 -1.40 25.27
CA LYS A 55 -5.22 -0.89 25.50
C LYS A 55 -4.89 -0.91 27.00
N PRO A 56 -3.79 -1.55 27.42
CA PRO A 56 -3.30 -1.45 28.79
C PRO A 56 -2.93 -0.01 29.16
N GLU A 57 -3.37 0.47 30.33
CA GLU A 57 -2.92 1.78 30.82
C GLU A 57 -1.51 1.76 31.39
N SER A 58 -1.10 0.62 31.93
CA SER A 58 0.19 0.48 32.61
C SER A 58 1.39 0.54 31.66
N LEU A 59 1.19 0.36 30.35
CA LEU A 59 2.25 0.32 29.36
C LEU A 59 1.75 0.83 28.01
N SER A 60 2.56 1.66 27.34
CA SER A 60 2.29 1.98 25.93
C SER A 60 2.50 0.74 25.06
N ASP A 61 1.44 0.28 24.39
CA ASP A 61 1.44 -0.90 23.54
C ASP A 61 1.08 -0.53 22.08
N GLU A 62 1.82 0.44 21.56
CA GLU A 62 1.64 0.99 20.20
C GLU A 62 1.75 -0.09 19.11
N GLY A 63 2.57 -1.12 19.34
CA GLY A 63 2.71 -2.26 18.44
C GLY A 63 1.39 -3.00 18.25
N THR A 64 0.74 -3.43 19.34
CA THR A 64 -0.55 -4.13 19.28
C THR A 64 -1.67 -3.23 18.76
N GLU A 65 -1.68 -1.97 19.19
CA GLU A 65 -2.63 -0.97 18.69
C GLU A 65 -2.54 -0.83 17.15
N GLY A 66 -1.31 -0.80 16.62
CA GLY A 66 -1.02 -0.74 15.20
C GLY A 66 -1.45 -1.97 14.39
N LEU A 67 -1.67 -3.12 15.01
CA LEU A 67 -2.20 -4.33 14.33
C LEU A 67 -3.70 -4.26 14.07
N VAL A 68 -4.41 -3.35 14.75
CA VAL A 68 -5.86 -3.18 14.67
C VAL A 68 -6.24 -1.95 13.84
N LYS A 69 -5.43 -0.88 13.91
CA LYS A 69 -5.62 0.31 13.09
C LYS A 69 -5.50 -0.02 11.60
N GLY A 70 -6.44 0.47 10.81
CA GLY A 70 -6.47 0.27 9.36
C GLY A 70 -7.54 -0.71 8.89
N GLU A 71 -8.15 -1.47 9.80
CA GLU A 71 -9.34 -2.26 9.49
C GLU A 71 -10.56 -1.37 9.22
N ALA A 72 -11.52 -1.88 8.43
CA ALA A 72 -12.73 -1.13 8.08
C ALA A 72 -13.72 -0.97 9.24
N SER A 73 -13.55 -1.74 10.32
CA SER A 73 -14.37 -1.68 11.53
C SER A 73 -13.53 -2.11 12.73
N TYR A 74 -13.15 -1.14 13.58
CA TYR A 74 -12.39 -1.41 14.79
C TYR A 74 -12.75 -0.47 15.95
N LEU A 75 -12.44 -0.94 17.16
CA LEU A 75 -12.62 -0.22 18.42
C LEU A 75 -11.36 -0.41 19.28
N ILE A 76 -10.72 0.71 19.62
CA ILE A 76 -9.64 0.78 20.58
C ILE A 76 -10.18 1.51 21.81
N ALA A 77 -10.00 0.94 23.00
CA ALA A 77 -10.48 1.54 24.25
C ALA A 77 -9.48 1.25 25.38
N SER A 78 -9.44 2.07 26.43
CA SER A 78 -8.63 1.76 27.61
C SER A 78 -9.19 0.52 28.34
N ASP A 79 -8.30 -0.28 28.90
CA ASP A 79 -8.64 -1.46 29.71
C ASP A 79 -9.06 -1.10 31.15
N ASN A 80 -9.05 0.18 31.52
CA ASN A 80 -9.45 0.67 32.83
C ASN A 80 -10.86 0.21 33.21
N SER A 81 -10.98 -0.34 34.42
CA SER A 81 -12.24 -0.85 34.94
C SER A 81 -13.37 0.20 35.00
N ALA A 82 -13.02 1.48 35.13
CA ALA A 82 -13.96 2.61 35.12
C ALA A 82 -14.66 2.79 33.76
N MET A 83 -13.96 2.52 32.66
CA MET A 83 -14.50 2.65 31.29
C MET A 83 -15.43 1.48 30.92
N ARG A 84 -15.24 0.33 31.55
CA ARG A 84 -15.90 -0.94 31.18
C ARG A 84 -17.41 -0.82 31.01
N GLN A 85 -18.10 -0.14 31.93
CA GLN A 85 -19.57 -0.04 31.87
C GLN A 85 -20.02 0.76 30.63
N GLY A 86 -19.38 1.91 30.37
CA GLY A 86 -19.64 2.70 29.17
C GLY A 86 -19.30 1.95 27.89
N LEU A 87 -18.18 1.23 27.89
CA LEU A 87 -17.73 0.43 26.75
C LEU A 87 -18.70 -0.73 26.44
N THR A 88 -19.20 -1.42 27.47
CA THR A 88 -20.25 -2.44 27.29
C THR A 88 -21.53 -1.84 26.69
N ARG A 89 -21.96 -0.65 27.14
CA ARG A 89 -23.13 0.03 26.56
C ARG A 89 -22.90 0.38 25.08
N LEU A 90 -21.73 0.93 24.75
CA LEU A 90 -21.37 1.28 23.38
C LEU A 90 -21.35 0.04 22.47
N VAL A 91 -20.64 -1.02 22.88
CA VAL A 91 -20.57 -2.27 22.12
C VAL A 91 -21.96 -2.88 21.92
N ARG A 92 -22.82 -2.85 22.94
CA ARG A 92 -24.20 -3.32 22.83
C ARG A 92 -24.98 -2.49 21.79
N ALA A 93 -24.89 -1.17 21.84
CA ALA A 93 -25.58 -0.29 20.90
C ALA A 93 -25.12 -0.51 19.44
N VAL A 94 -23.82 -0.73 19.22
CA VAL A 94 -23.26 -1.05 17.90
C VAL A 94 -23.82 -2.39 17.40
N ILE A 95 -23.77 -3.44 18.22
CA ILE A 95 -24.29 -4.76 17.85
C ILE A 95 -25.78 -4.69 17.57
N ASP A 96 -26.59 -4.10 18.45
CA ASP A 96 -28.04 -3.96 18.26
C ASP A 96 -28.36 -3.28 16.93
N THR A 97 -27.65 -2.19 16.63
CA THR A 97 -27.87 -1.41 15.40
C THR A 97 -27.50 -2.19 14.14
N LEU A 98 -26.43 -2.98 14.17
CA LEU A 98 -25.89 -3.66 12.99
C LEU A 98 -26.42 -5.09 12.81
N SER A 99 -26.71 -5.80 13.90
CA SER A 99 -27.36 -7.12 13.89
C SER A 99 -28.78 -7.04 13.35
N SER A 100 -29.54 -5.97 13.61
CA SER A 100 -30.88 -5.79 13.02
C SER A 100 -30.87 -5.78 11.49
N ARG A 101 -29.74 -5.41 10.86
CA ARG A 101 -29.58 -5.42 9.39
C ARG A 101 -29.03 -6.74 8.86
N ASN A 102 -28.07 -7.31 9.59
CA ASN A 102 -27.22 -8.38 9.08
C ASN A 102 -27.48 -9.74 9.75
N ASN A 103 -28.47 -9.83 10.64
CA ASN A 103 -28.86 -11.01 11.42
C ASN A 103 -27.85 -11.46 12.49
N ALA A 104 -26.55 -11.36 12.24
CA ALA A 104 -25.49 -11.73 13.19
C ALA A 104 -24.34 -10.73 13.18
N PHE A 105 -23.56 -10.71 14.27
CA PHE A 105 -22.40 -9.84 14.42
C PHE A 105 -21.19 -10.59 14.97
N LEU A 106 -19.98 -10.26 14.49
CA LEU A 106 -18.73 -10.86 14.93
C LEU A 106 -17.80 -9.83 15.60
N ILE A 107 -17.38 -10.12 16.82
CA ILE A 107 -16.29 -9.38 17.47
C ILE A 107 -15.04 -10.27 17.47
N ILE A 108 -13.93 -9.73 16.98
CA ILE A 108 -12.61 -10.33 17.22
C ILE A 108 -11.88 -9.43 18.22
N GLU A 109 -11.72 -9.90 19.46
CA GLU A 109 -10.93 -9.20 20.46
C GLU A 109 -9.46 -9.63 20.35
N LEU A 110 -8.58 -8.69 20.06
CA LEU A 110 -7.14 -8.92 19.90
C LEU A 110 -6.39 -8.46 21.16
N TRP A 111 -5.36 -9.19 21.57
CA TRP A 111 -4.40 -8.75 22.59
C TRP A 111 -3.02 -9.38 22.37
N ALA A 112 -1.98 -8.76 22.93
CA ALA A 112 -0.66 -9.38 22.99
C ALA A 112 -0.61 -10.43 24.12
N ALA A 113 -0.04 -11.61 23.82
CA ALA A 113 0.27 -12.60 24.84
C ALA A 113 1.20 -11.98 25.90
N LYS A 114 0.98 -12.31 27.18
CA LYS A 114 2.01 -12.08 28.19
C LYS A 114 3.20 -12.97 27.81
N GLN A 115 4.37 -12.40 27.63
CA GLN A 115 5.60 -13.17 27.46
C GLN A 115 5.81 -13.98 28.76
N GLN A 116 5.42 -15.25 28.76
CA GLN A 116 5.90 -16.21 29.75
C GLN A 116 7.25 -16.71 29.27
N ASP A 117 8.17 -16.88 30.23
CA ASP A 117 9.52 -17.41 30.06
C ASP A 117 9.54 -18.57 29.05
N GLU A 118 10.30 -18.40 27.96
CA GLU A 118 10.72 -19.53 27.14
C GLU A 118 11.73 -20.35 27.96
N SER A 119 11.22 -21.27 28.78
CA SER A 119 11.88 -22.56 28.90
C SER A 119 11.86 -23.18 27.50
N GLU A 120 13.01 -23.23 26.83
CA GLU A 120 13.29 -23.86 25.52
C GLU A 120 13.16 -23.03 24.23
N GLY A 121 13.59 -21.76 24.24
CA GLY A 121 13.79 -20.99 23.01
C GLY A 121 15.15 -20.30 22.96
N ASN A 122 16.00 -20.72 22.02
CA ASN A 122 17.34 -20.17 21.85
C ASN A 122 17.27 -18.72 21.32
N TRP A 123 17.85 -17.77 22.06
CA TRP A 123 17.81 -16.31 21.81
C TRP A 123 18.44 -15.85 20.47
N GLU A 124 19.02 -16.76 19.71
CA GLU A 124 19.68 -16.47 18.43
C GLU A 124 18.74 -16.41 17.22
N ASN A 125 17.46 -16.80 17.37
CA ASN A 125 16.49 -16.76 16.28
C ASN A 125 15.27 -15.88 16.63
N PRO A 126 14.92 -14.85 15.83
CA PRO A 126 13.66 -14.15 16.02
C PRO A 126 12.50 -15.16 15.89
N SER A 127 11.75 -15.33 16.98
CA SER A 127 10.73 -16.37 17.08
C SER A 127 9.65 -16.20 16.01
N ALA A 128 9.28 -17.33 15.37
CA ALA A 128 8.17 -17.41 14.44
C ALA A 128 6.92 -16.72 15.02
N PRO A 129 6.13 -16.00 14.21
CA PRO A 129 4.92 -15.36 14.70
C PRO A 129 3.96 -16.43 15.25
N GLY A 130 3.48 -16.23 16.46
CA GLY A 130 2.54 -17.13 17.11
C GLY A 130 1.15 -16.51 17.17
N PHE A 131 0.12 -17.35 17.05
CA PHE A 131 -1.26 -16.94 17.27
C PHE A 131 -2.03 -18.02 18.02
N ARG A 132 -2.89 -17.58 18.94
CA ARG A 132 -3.86 -18.44 19.59
C ARG A 132 -5.26 -17.86 19.37
N VAL A 133 -6.09 -18.64 18.68
CA VAL A 133 -7.48 -18.32 18.35
C VAL A 133 -8.38 -19.02 19.36
N ILE A 134 -9.21 -18.26 20.07
CA ILE A 134 -10.09 -18.79 21.12
C ILE A 134 -11.53 -18.56 20.70
N ALA A 135 -12.26 -19.64 20.44
CA ALA A 135 -13.67 -19.61 20.05
C ALA A 135 -14.56 -20.23 21.13
N SER A 136 -15.87 -20.01 21.04
CA SER A 136 -16.81 -20.56 22.02
C SER A 136 -16.83 -22.09 21.99
N SER A 137 -16.78 -22.73 23.15
CA SER A 137 -17.00 -24.19 23.26
C SER A 137 -18.42 -24.63 22.93
N THR A 138 -19.43 -23.80 23.23
CA THR A 138 -20.84 -24.17 22.99
C THR A 138 -21.41 -23.77 21.63
N ARG A 139 -20.96 -22.65 21.05
CA ARG A 139 -21.46 -22.13 19.75
C ARG A 139 -20.32 -21.51 18.93
N PRO A 140 -19.31 -22.29 18.50
CA PRO A 140 -18.23 -21.76 17.69
C PRO A 140 -18.71 -21.43 16.26
N PRO A 141 -18.28 -20.31 15.66
CA PRO A 141 -18.44 -20.10 14.22
C PRO A 141 -17.36 -20.88 13.46
N THR A 142 -17.50 -22.21 13.38
CA THR A 142 -16.45 -23.16 12.98
C THR A 142 -15.81 -22.82 11.63
N THR A 143 -16.60 -22.58 10.58
CA THR A 143 -16.10 -22.23 9.25
C THR A 143 -15.27 -20.94 9.25
N THR A 144 -15.71 -19.94 10.00
CA THR A 144 -14.99 -18.67 10.20
C THR A 144 -13.67 -18.89 10.93
N VAL A 145 -13.67 -19.68 12.01
CA VAL A 145 -12.46 -20.00 12.79
C VAL A 145 -11.46 -20.77 11.94
N ASP A 146 -11.91 -21.76 11.17
CA ASP A 146 -11.04 -22.55 10.29
C ASP A 146 -10.42 -21.72 9.19
N ALA A 147 -11.20 -20.84 8.55
CA ALA A 147 -10.68 -19.91 7.56
C ALA A 147 -9.70 -18.91 8.15
N PHE A 148 -9.98 -18.40 9.36
CA PHE A 148 -9.11 -17.49 10.06
C PHE A 148 -7.79 -18.16 10.42
N ALA A 149 -7.83 -19.34 11.04
CA ALA A 149 -6.65 -20.12 11.41
C ALA A 149 -5.81 -20.51 10.17
N ARG A 150 -6.45 -20.92 9.07
CA ARG A 150 -5.75 -21.19 7.80
C ARG A 150 -5.07 -19.93 7.25
N ALA A 151 -5.72 -18.77 7.31
CA ALA A 151 -5.14 -17.52 6.85
C ALA A 151 -3.97 -17.06 7.74
N LEU A 152 -4.12 -17.18 9.05
CA LEU A 152 -3.04 -16.92 10.02
C LEU A 152 -1.82 -17.80 9.73
N LYS A 153 -2.01 -19.11 9.51
CA LYS A 153 -0.93 -20.07 9.17
C LYS A 153 -0.09 -19.69 7.94
N GLN A 154 -0.62 -18.84 7.04
CA GLN A 154 0.11 -18.37 5.85
C GLN A 154 0.97 -17.14 6.11
N ILE A 155 0.85 -16.52 7.28
CA ILE A 155 1.66 -15.38 7.66
C ILE A 155 3.11 -15.84 7.82
N ARG A 156 4.02 -15.09 7.18
CA ARG A 156 5.45 -15.32 7.25
C ARG A 156 6.15 -14.07 7.74
N VAL A 157 7.06 -14.25 8.69
CA VAL A 157 7.99 -13.25 9.19
C VAL A 157 9.36 -13.92 9.20
N PHE A 158 10.40 -13.25 8.68
CA PHE A 158 11.74 -13.82 8.52
C PHE A 158 11.77 -15.21 7.85
N LYS A 159 10.92 -15.41 6.83
CA LYS A 159 10.71 -16.69 6.12
C LYS A 159 10.16 -17.84 6.99
N GLN A 160 9.93 -17.62 8.29
CA GLN A 160 9.31 -18.58 9.18
C GLN A 160 7.78 -18.49 9.07
N LYS A 161 7.12 -19.64 8.94
CA LYS A 161 5.66 -19.72 8.98
C LYS A 161 5.17 -19.54 10.40
N SER A 162 4.01 -18.90 10.56
CA SER A 162 3.42 -18.72 11.88
C SER A 162 2.97 -20.04 12.51
N LYS A 163 3.05 -20.14 13.83
CA LYS A 163 2.41 -21.20 14.63
C LYS A 163 1.00 -20.74 15.03
N VAL A 164 -0.01 -21.59 14.83
CA VAL A 164 -1.41 -21.25 15.14
C VAL A 164 -2.05 -22.37 15.96
N ARG A 165 -2.58 -22.01 17.13
CA ARG A 165 -3.38 -22.88 17.99
C ARG A 165 -4.83 -22.41 18.00
N VAL A 166 -5.77 -23.34 18.01
CA VAL A 166 -7.20 -23.06 18.13
C VAL A 166 -7.71 -23.74 19.39
N ASP A 167 -8.28 -22.97 20.30
CA ASP A 167 -8.88 -23.47 21.54
C ASP A 167 -10.39 -23.17 21.57
N LEU A 168 -11.15 -24.09 22.15
CA LEU A 168 -12.57 -23.91 22.42
C LEU A 168 -12.76 -23.66 23.92
N ASP A 169 -13.11 -22.43 24.28
CA ASP A 169 -13.24 -22.01 25.68
C ASP A 169 -14.45 -21.08 25.85
N THR A 170 -14.93 -21.00 27.08
CA THR A 170 -15.88 -19.98 27.54
C THR A 170 -15.22 -18.60 27.66
N ARG A 171 -13.94 -18.53 28.06
CA ARG A 171 -13.20 -17.27 28.23
C ARG A 171 -12.46 -16.90 26.94
N ARG A 172 -13.00 -15.94 26.20
CA ARG A 172 -12.49 -15.47 24.89
C ARG A 172 -11.88 -14.07 24.94
N THR A 173 -11.43 -13.68 26.13
CA THR A 173 -10.98 -12.33 26.48
C THR A 173 -9.69 -12.46 27.31
N PRO A 174 -8.82 -11.43 27.37
CA PRO A 174 -7.60 -11.49 28.16
C PRO A 174 -7.87 -11.90 29.62
N VAL A 175 -7.04 -12.78 30.19
CA VAL A 175 -7.25 -13.34 31.55
C VAL A 175 -7.37 -12.26 32.62
N ALA A 176 -6.66 -11.14 32.47
CA ALA A 176 -6.67 -10.01 33.38
C ALA A 176 -7.96 -9.17 33.32
N LEU A 177 -8.78 -9.33 32.29
CA LEU A 177 -9.93 -8.47 32.01
C LEU A 177 -11.24 -9.23 32.12
N LYS A 178 -12.30 -8.52 32.54
CA LYS A 178 -13.66 -9.05 32.50
C LYS A 178 -14.21 -9.01 31.05
N PRO A 179 -15.00 -10.00 30.59
CA PRO A 179 -15.61 -10.00 29.25
C PRO A 179 -16.62 -8.86 29.10
N LEU A 180 -16.65 -8.12 27.99
CA LEU A 180 -17.59 -7.00 27.83
C LEU A 180 -19.06 -7.44 27.74
N LEU A 181 -19.31 -8.64 27.22
CA LEU A 181 -20.62 -9.26 27.09
C LEU A 181 -20.60 -10.63 27.76
N SER A 182 -21.67 -10.97 28.48
CA SER A 182 -21.88 -12.33 29.01
C SER A 182 -22.26 -13.31 27.91
N ILE A 183 -22.14 -14.61 28.18
CA ILE A 183 -22.53 -15.67 27.23
C ILE A 183 -24.03 -15.54 26.89
N ALA A 184 -24.88 -15.26 27.87
CA ALA A 184 -26.31 -15.06 27.67
C ALA A 184 -26.60 -13.86 26.74
N GLU A 185 -25.90 -12.73 26.94
CA GLU A 185 -26.03 -11.56 26.06
C GLU A 185 -25.56 -11.85 24.64
N THR A 186 -24.41 -12.53 24.47
CA THR A 186 -23.95 -12.91 23.13
C THR A 186 -24.95 -13.79 22.38
N ARG A 187 -25.67 -14.67 23.09
CA ARG A 187 -26.77 -15.45 22.49
C ARG A 187 -27.96 -14.59 22.12
N LYS A 188 -28.42 -13.72 23.02
CA LYS A 188 -29.56 -12.82 22.79
C LYS A 188 -29.33 -11.89 21.59
N LEU A 189 -28.11 -11.37 21.45
CA LEU A 189 -27.73 -10.42 20.38
C LEU A 189 -27.32 -11.08 19.06
N ASN A 190 -27.37 -12.42 19.01
CA ASN A 190 -26.78 -13.22 17.94
C ASN A 190 -25.34 -12.82 17.59
N CYS A 191 -24.55 -12.50 18.63
CA CYS A 191 -23.18 -12.04 18.52
C CYS A 191 -22.21 -13.19 18.77
N TYR A 192 -21.22 -13.31 17.90
CA TYR A 192 -20.10 -14.23 18.03
C TYR A 192 -18.87 -13.46 18.48
N VAL A 193 -18.09 -14.04 19.38
CA VAL A 193 -16.84 -13.45 19.87
C VAL A 193 -15.73 -14.47 19.63
N ILE A 194 -14.64 -14.01 19.04
CA ILE A 194 -13.39 -14.75 18.88
C ILE A 194 -12.31 -13.95 19.61
N GLY A 195 -11.54 -14.62 20.47
CA GLY A 195 -10.33 -14.06 21.05
C GLY A 195 -9.14 -14.36 20.15
N LEU A 196 -8.28 -13.37 19.91
CA LEU A 196 -7.02 -13.52 19.21
C LEU A 196 -5.88 -13.04 20.10
N GLU A 197 -5.12 -14.00 20.61
CA GLU A 197 -3.87 -13.73 21.32
C GLU A 197 -2.71 -13.78 20.34
N VAL A 198 -1.97 -12.68 20.26
CA VAL A 198 -0.82 -12.50 19.34
C VAL A 198 0.47 -12.55 20.15
N TYR A 199 1.38 -13.44 19.76
CA TYR A 199 2.70 -13.49 20.39
C TYR A 199 3.52 -12.27 19.90
N PRO A 200 4.11 -11.47 20.80
CA PRO A 200 4.66 -10.15 20.45
C PRO A 200 6.05 -10.22 19.78
N SER A 201 6.20 -11.00 18.70
CA SER A 201 7.47 -11.13 17.95
C SER A 201 7.90 -9.87 17.20
N TYR A 202 7.09 -8.82 17.24
CA TYR A 202 7.33 -7.52 16.62
C TYR A 202 8.00 -6.52 17.57
N ARG A 203 8.42 -6.93 18.77
CA ARG A 203 9.17 -6.10 19.71
C ARG A 203 10.21 -6.90 20.47
N ASP A 204 11.24 -6.21 20.94
CA ASP A 204 12.23 -6.78 21.85
C ASP A 204 11.59 -7.08 23.21
N ILE A 205 11.93 -8.24 23.78
CA ILE A 205 11.33 -8.74 25.03
C ILE A 205 11.75 -7.89 26.23
N ARG A 206 13.00 -7.41 26.22
CA ARG A 206 13.63 -6.72 27.35
C ARG A 206 13.42 -5.22 27.27
N THR A 207 13.60 -4.64 26.09
CA THR A 207 13.53 -3.18 25.90
C THR A 207 12.13 -2.72 25.51
N GLY A 208 11.28 -3.61 24.99
CA GLY A 208 9.98 -3.25 24.43
C GLY A 208 10.07 -2.52 23.09
N GLU A 209 11.27 -2.32 22.55
CA GLU A 209 11.50 -1.61 21.29
C GLU A 209 10.84 -2.36 20.13
N LEU A 210 10.09 -1.63 19.29
CA LEU A 210 9.38 -2.21 18.17
C LEU A 210 10.34 -2.51 17.02
N PHE A 211 10.16 -3.67 16.38
CA PHE A 211 10.78 -4.04 15.11
C PHE A 211 9.87 -3.62 13.95
N PRO A 212 10.06 -2.46 13.30
CA PRO A 212 9.03 -1.86 12.45
C PRO A 212 8.76 -2.69 11.19
N LEU A 213 9.78 -3.35 10.64
CA LEU A 213 9.62 -4.24 9.48
C LEU A 213 8.80 -5.49 9.82
N VAL A 214 9.01 -6.05 11.02
CA VAL A 214 8.25 -7.19 11.51
C VAL A 214 6.81 -6.80 11.75
N LEU A 215 6.59 -5.70 12.49
CA LEU A 215 5.26 -5.18 12.78
C LEU A 215 4.45 -4.93 11.49
N ARG A 216 5.08 -4.30 10.48
CA ARG A 216 4.45 -4.08 9.16
C ARG A 216 4.12 -5.38 8.42
N SER A 217 5.01 -6.37 8.48
CA SER A 217 4.74 -7.68 7.86
C SER A 217 3.58 -8.38 8.54
N LEU A 218 3.55 -8.33 9.88
CA LEU A 218 2.52 -8.92 10.71
C LEU A 218 1.17 -8.24 10.50
N HIS A 219 1.13 -6.91 10.50
CA HIS A 219 -0.08 -6.12 10.25
C HIS A 219 -0.70 -6.47 8.89
N ARG A 220 0.08 -6.48 7.79
CA ARG A 220 -0.41 -6.90 6.47
C ARG A 220 -0.98 -8.32 6.48
N GLY A 221 -0.30 -9.24 7.15
CA GLY A 221 -0.73 -10.62 7.29
C GLY A 221 -2.06 -10.75 8.04
N LEU A 222 -2.17 -10.05 9.17
CA LEU A 222 -3.36 -10.02 10.02
C LEU A 222 -4.55 -9.37 9.29
N SER A 223 -4.37 -8.23 8.64
CA SER A 223 -5.44 -7.59 7.85
C SER A 223 -5.98 -8.52 6.77
N ARG A 224 -5.12 -9.30 6.12
CA ARG A 224 -5.57 -10.32 5.16
C ARG A 224 -6.32 -11.46 5.84
N ALA A 225 -5.87 -11.90 7.02
CA ALA A 225 -6.52 -12.96 7.78
C ALA A 225 -7.90 -12.53 8.30
N PHE A 226 -8.02 -11.30 8.82
CA PHE A 226 -9.28 -10.68 9.20
C PHE A 226 -10.27 -10.63 8.04
N LYS A 227 -9.88 -10.09 6.88
CA LYS A 227 -10.75 -10.04 5.69
C LYS A 227 -11.27 -11.41 5.28
N ARG A 228 -10.45 -12.47 5.38
CA ARG A 228 -10.88 -13.85 5.10
C ARG A 228 -11.86 -14.38 6.14
N ALA A 229 -11.61 -14.14 7.42
CA ALA A 229 -12.54 -14.50 8.49
C ALA A 229 -13.89 -13.78 8.33
N PHE A 230 -13.86 -12.47 8.07
CA PHE A 230 -15.06 -11.66 7.86
C PHE A 230 -15.85 -12.08 6.63
N PHE A 231 -15.17 -12.47 5.56
CA PHE A 231 -15.82 -12.99 4.37
C PHE A 231 -16.60 -14.26 4.66
N GLU A 232 -15.97 -15.23 5.32
CA GLU A 232 -16.63 -16.50 5.67
C GLU A 232 -17.75 -16.27 6.68
N PHE A 233 -17.54 -15.40 7.68
CA PHE A 233 -18.59 -15.04 8.63
C PHE A 233 -19.80 -14.40 7.94
N ALA A 234 -19.55 -13.42 7.07
CA ALA A 234 -20.62 -12.75 6.34
C ALA A 234 -21.40 -13.74 5.46
N HIS A 235 -20.69 -14.59 4.73
CA HIS A 235 -21.31 -15.53 3.81
C HIS A 235 -22.13 -16.61 4.53
N THR A 236 -21.65 -17.11 5.68
CA THR A 236 -22.26 -18.26 6.38
C THR A 236 -23.26 -17.86 7.46
N MET A 237 -23.06 -16.72 8.15
CA MET A 237 -23.84 -16.36 9.35
C MET A 237 -24.73 -15.12 9.16
N THR A 238 -24.55 -14.38 8.07
CA THR A 238 -25.29 -13.13 7.81
C THR A 238 -26.09 -13.21 6.53
N THR A 239 -26.92 -12.20 6.26
CA THR A 239 -27.61 -12.01 4.98
C THR A 239 -26.71 -11.33 3.93
N TYR A 240 -25.57 -10.77 4.33
CA TYR A 240 -24.66 -10.07 3.43
C TYR A 240 -23.89 -11.06 2.55
N ARG A 241 -23.88 -10.82 1.23
CA ARG A 241 -23.23 -11.68 0.23
C ARG A 241 -22.13 -10.91 -0.51
N PRO A 242 -20.93 -10.75 0.09
CA PRO A 242 -19.80 -10.12 -0.58
C PRO A 242 -19.30 -10.98 -1.75
N ALA A 243 -18.89 -10.36 -2.86
CA ALA A 243 -18.32 -11.08 -4.01
C ALA A 243 -16.96 -11.70 -3.71
N ASN A 244 -16.12 -11.01 -2.93
CA ASN A 244 -14.81 -11.49 -2.48
C ASN A 244 -14.38 -10.82 -1.17
N TYR A 245 -13.31 -11.31 -0.55
CA TYR A 245 -12.83 -10.79 0.73
C TYR A 245 -12.19 -9.40 0.66
N HIS A 246 -11.80 -8.91 -0.53
CA HIS A 246 -11.26 -7.56 -0.69
C HIS A 246 -12.32 -6.48 -0.44
N VAL A 247 -13.61 -6.82 -0.58
CA VAL A 247 -14.75 -5.94 -0.28
C VAL A 247 -14.73 -5.46 1.17
N PHE A 248 -14.04 -6.15 2.08
CA PHE A 248 -13.89 -5.76 3.49
C PHE A 248 -12.68 -4.86 3.78
N GLY A 249 -11.94 -4.44 2.76
CA GLY A 249 -10.97 -3.36 2.87
C GLY A 249 -11.61 -2.04 3.28
N ARG A 250 -10.75 -1.11 3.70
CA ARG A 250 -11.13 0.28 3.94
C ARG A 250 -11.64 0.90 2.64
N ARG A 251 -12.75 1.64 2.71
CA ARG A 251 -13.29 2.40 1.56
C ARG A 251 -13.01 3.88 1.69
N SER A 252 -12.92 4.39 2.92
CA SER A 252 -12.59 5.78 3.16
C SER A 252 -11.09 6.00 2.99
N VAL A 253 -10.71 6.89 2.10
CA VAL A 253 -9.32 7.37 1.96
C VAL A 253 -9.19 8.59 2.87
N SER A 254 -8.27 8.53 3.83
CA SER A 254 -8.07 9.64 4.77
C SER A 254 -7.41 10.83 4.09
N LYS A 255 -7.63 12.04 4.62
CA LYS A 255 -6.93 13.25 4.15
C LYS A 255 -5.40 13.07 4.16
N THR A 256 -4.87 12.38 5.17
CA THR A 256 -3.44 12.03 5.27
C THR A 256 -2.91 11.32 4.02
N VAL A 257 -3.71 10.44 3.41
CA VAL A 257 -3.30 9.74 2.18
C VAL A 257 -3.18 10.73 1.02
N PHE A 258 -4.17 11.60 0.82
CA PHE A 258 -4.11 12.63 -0.22
C PHE A 258 -2.97 13.62 0.00
N ASP A 259 -2.70 14.00 1.25
CA ASP A 259 -1.58 14.89 1.58
C ASP A 259 -0.22 14.24 1.25
N VAL A 260 -0.06 12.93 1.51
CA VAL A 260 1.15 12.17 1.17
C VAL A 260 1.29 12.03 -0.34
N ASP A 261 0.20 11.67 -1.04
CA ASP A 261 0.15 11.53 -2.48
C ASP A 261 0.55 12.83 -3.19
N HIS A 262 -0.09 13.95 -2.81
CA HIS A 262 0.21 15.27 -3.35
C HIS A 262 1.69 15.63 -3.17
N LYS A 263 2.26 15.43 -1.97
CA LYS A 263 3.68 15.73 -1.71
C LYS A 263 4.63 14.88 -2.56
N LEU A 264 4.33 13.59 -2.72
CA LEU A 264 5.11 12.70 -3.60
C LEU A 264 4.98 13.11 -5.08
N SER A 265 3.79 13.51 -5.49
CA SER A 265 3.50 13.97 -6.86
C SER A 265 4.29 15.25 -7.18
N VAL A 266 4.29 16.25 -6.29
CA VAL A 266 5.08 17.48 -6.44
C VAL A 266 6.56 17.17 -6.65
N ILE A 267 7.16 16.32 -5.80
CA ILE A 267 8.57 15.92 -5.95
C ILE A 267 8.79 15.19 -7.27
N SER A 268 7.91 14.23 -7.61
CA SER A 268 8.00 13.47 -8.86
C SER A 268 7.90 14.35 -10.10
N GLN A 269 7.16 15.46 -10.05
CA GLN A 269 6.99 16.38 -11.16
C GLN A 269 8.11 17.43 -11.25
N SER A 270 8.86 17.65 -10.17
CA SER A 270 9.92 18.67 -10.09
C SER A 270 11.12 18.40 -11.01
N PHE A 271 11.33 17.16 -11.44
CA PHE A 271 12.40 16.78 -12.35
C PHE A 271 11.89 15.86 -13.47
N ASP A 272 12.67 15.76 -14.54
CA ASP A 272 12.44 14.84 -15.64
C ASP A 272 13.67 13.97 -15.83
N LEU A 273 13.61 12.74 -15.32
CA LEU A 273 14.76 11.85 -15.35
C LEU A 273 15.26 11.62 -16.78
N ILE A 274 14.37 11.33 -17.74
CA ILE A 274 14.76 10.96 -19.10
C ILE A 274 15.46 12.12 -19.79
N LEU A 275 14.93 13.35 -19.66
CA LEU A 275 15.60 14.54 -20.20
C LEU A 275 16.94 14.83 -19.53
N LEU A 276 17.01 14.67 -18.21
CA LEU A 276 18.20 15.04 -17.44
C LEU A 276 19.34 14.02 -17.59
N VAL A 277 19.04 12.79 -17.98
CA VAL A 277 20.04 11.74 -18.25
C VAL A 277 20.36 11.58 -19.73
N THR A 278 19.63 12.24 -20.63
CA THR A 278 19.94 12.29 -22.07
C THR A 278 21.02 13.36 -22.34
N PRO A 279 22.20 13.00 -22.87
CA PRO A 279 23.22 13.97 -23.26
C PRO A 279 22.77 14.90 -24.38
N ILE A 280 23.27 16.14 -24.38
CA ILE A 280 22.90 17.19 -25.35
C ILE A 280 23.85 17.29 -26.55
N ASN A 281 25.01 16.62 -26.50
CA ASN A 281 26.06 16.69 -27.52
C ASN A 281 26.21 15.42 -28.36
N ILE A 282 25.25 14.47 -28.28
CA ILE A 282 25.36 13.12 -28.83
C ILE A 282 25.83 13.10 -30.29
N GLU A 283 25.32 13.95 -31.17
CA GLU A 283 25.69 13.90 -32.60
C GLU A 283 27.15 14.26 -32.87
N LYS A 284 27.63 15.33 -32.25
CA LYS A 284 29.03 15.75 -32.33
C LYS A 284 29.93 14.65 -31.74
N THR A 285 29.51 14.13 -30.60
CA THR A 285 30.19 13.08 -29.85
C THR A 285 30.25 11.76 -30.62
N TRP A 286 29.17 11.37 -31.31
CA TRP A 286 29.11 10.19 -32.16
C TRP A 286 30.06 10.30 -33.35
N SER A 287 30.08 11.47 -34.00
CA SER A 287 31.00 11.74 -35.10
C SER A 287 32.47 11.66 -34.65
N GLN A 288 32.77 12.14 -33.44
CA GLN A 288 34.10 11.99 -32.83
C GLN A 288 34.42 10.54 -32.49
N PHE A 289 33.48 9.79 -31.90
CA PHE A 289 33.64 8.38 -31.56
C PHE A 289 33.98 7.53 -32.80
N ARG A 290 33.28 7.77 -33.91
CA ARG A 290 33.58 7.11 -35.20
C ARG A 290 34.97 7.47 -35.73
N LYS A 291 35.38 8.74 -35.64
CA LYS A 291 36.73 9.18 -36.05
C LYS A 291 37.82 8.53 -35.20
N MET A 292 37.55 8.25 -33.93
CA MET A 292 38.43 7.55 -33.00
C MET A 292 38.32 6.02 -33.08
N ARG A 293 37.76 5.47 -34.17
CA ARG A 293 37.61 4.01 -34.39
C ARG A 293 36.88 3.27 -33.27
N CYS A 294 36.00 3.97 -32.54
CA CYS A 294 35.23 3.43 -31.43
C CYS A 294 36.07 2.92 -30.24
N GLU A 295 37.33 3.34 -30.10
CA GLU A 295 38.25 2.83 -29.07
C GLU A 295 38.08 3.54 -27.72
N LYS A 296 37.73 4.83 -27.73
CA LYS A 296 37.62 5.65 -26.52
C LYS A 296 36.26 6.33 -26.45
N MET A 297 35.59 6.22 -25.30
CA MET A 297 34.33 6.91 -25.06
C MET A 297 34.58 8.43 -24.96
N PRO A 298 34.00 9.24 -25.86
CA PRO A 298 34.09 10.71 -25.79
C PRO A 298 33.24 11.28 -24.65
N GLU A 299 33.53 12.52 -24.27
CA GLU A 299 32.81 13.19 -23.18
C GLU A 299 31.36 13.52 -23.55
N LEU A 300 30.45 13.18 -22.64
CA LEU A 300 29.02 13.47 -22.73
C LEU A 300 28.69 14.67 -21.86
N PHE A 301 28.05 15.66 -22.47
CA PHE A 301 27.53 16.83 -21.76
C PHE A 301 26.04 16.68 -21.51
N TYR A 302 25.60 17.12 -20.35
CA TYR A 302 24.22 16.99 -19.90
C TYR A 302 23.65 18.33 -19.48
N ARG A 303 22.31 18.42 -19.46
CA ARG A 303 21.61 19.61 -18.98
C ARG A 303 21.97 19.92 -17.52
N PRO A 304 22.12 21.19 -17.15
CA PRO A 304 22.16 21.59 -15.74
C PRO A 304 20.93 21.06 -15.01
N LEU A 305 21.12 20.59 -13.77
CA LEU A 305 20.00 20.16 -12.93
C LEU A 305 19.28 21.42 -12.43
N SER A 306 17.99 21.54 -12.72
CA SER A 306 17.14 22.65 -12.23
C SER A 306 16.77 22.50 -10.75
N VAL A 307 17.05 21.34 -10.16
CA VAL A 307 16.76 21.02 -8.76
C VAL A 307 18.03 20.48 -8.10
N ASP A 308 18.18 20.71 -6.80
CA ASP A 308 19.19 20.05 -5.98
C ASP A 308 18.67 18.68 -5.51
N PRO A 309 19.25 17.55 -5.98
CA PRO A 309 18.79 16.22 -5.58
C PRO A 309 18.89 15.95 -4.08
N ALA A 310 19.87 16.54 -3.37
CA ALA A 310 20.04 16.34 -1.94
C ALA A 310 18.90 17.00 -1.16
N MET A 311 18.51 18.22 -1.55
CA MET A 311 17.36 18.91 -0.98
C MET A 311 16.04 18.19 -1.28
N GLN A 312 15.85 17.71 -2.51
CA GLN A 312 14.69 16.91 -2.88
C GLN A 312 14.59 15.61 -2.06
N LYS A 313 15.72 14.93 -1.79
CA LYS A 313 15.75 13.77 -0.89
C LYS A 313 15.33 14.13 0.54
N LYS A 314 15.80 15.26 1.07
CA LYS A 314 15.40 15.74 2.40
C LYS A 314 13.88 15.94 2.48
N GLU A 315 13.30 16.60 1.48
CA GLU A 315 11.84 16.79 1.39
C GLU A 315 11.11 15.44 1.29
N LEU A 316 11.60 14.54 0.43
CA LEU A 316 11.04 13.20 0.19
C LEU A 316 10.97 12.35 1.46
N PHE A 317 12.05 12.32 2.26
CA PHE A 317 12.09 11.58 3.53
C PHE A 317 11.38 12.30 4.68
N GLY A 318 11.10 13.60 4.55
CA GLY A 318 10.23 14.34 5.46
C GLY A 318 8.75 13.95 5.35
N ILE A 319 8.34 13.27 4.27
CA ILE A 319 6.96 12.79 4.08
C ILE A 319 6.67 11.62 5.04
N ARG A 320 5.72 11.83 5.95
CA ARG A 320 5.32 10.88 7.00
C ARG A 320 4.39 9.76 6.46
N VAL A 321 4.93 8.89 5.61
CA VAL A 321 4.20 7.74 5.06
C VAL A 321 3.73 6.77 6.16
N ASP A 322 4.42 6.73 7.30
CA ASP A 322 4.06 5.86 8.43
C ASP A 322 2.77 6.26 9.14
N ASN A 323 2.24 7.47 8.89
CA ASN A 323 0.95 7.91 9.42
C ASN A 323 -0.25 7.32 8.66
N ILE A 324 -0.02 6.60 7.55
CA ILE A 324 -1.07 5.95 6.79
C ILE A 324 -1.47 4.66 7.50
N GLU A 325 -2.71 4.64 8.03
CA GLU A 325 -3.29 3.49 8.73
C GLU A 325 -3.48 2.28 7.81
N ASP A 326 -3.84 2.47 6.53
CA ASP A 326 -4.04 1.36 5.59
C ASP A 326 -2.69 0.76 5.17
N PRO A 327 -2.43 -0.53 5.47
CA PRO A 327 -1.12 -1.13 5.24
C PRO A 327 -0.80 -1.37 3.75
N THR A 328 -1.81 -1.44 2.88
CA THR A 328 -1.64 -1.56 1.43
C THR A 328 -1.22 -0.22 0.84
N LEU A 329 -1.93 0.86 1.17
CA LEU A 329 -1.58 2.19 0.69
C LEU A 329 -0.21 2.62 1.23
N ALA A 330 0.07 2.38 2.52
CA ALA A 330 1.37 2.66 3.10
C ALA A 330 2.52 1.89 2.41
N LEU A 331 2.27 0.68 1.88
CA LEU A 331 3.26 -0.04 1.08
C LEU A 331 3.50 0.64 -0.28
N LEU A 332 2.42 0.98 -0.99
CA LEU A 332 2.49 1.64 -2.30
C LEU A 332 3.29 2.95 -2.22
N PHE A 333 2.97 3.81 -1.25
CA PHE A 333 3.68 5.08 -1.08
C PHE A 333 5.13 4.91 -0.64
N ARG A 334 5.47 3.87 0.16
CA ARG A 334 6.88 3.57 0.47
C ARG A 334 7.64 3.12 -0.78
N GLN A 335 7.02 2.30 -1.63
CA GLN A 335 7.62 1.89 -2.91
C GLN A 335 7.81 3.10 -3.83
N LYS A 336 6.82 3.98 -3.93
CA LYS A 336 6.95 5.21 -4.72
C LYS A 336 8.04 6.13 -4.17
N ARG A 337 8.15 6.27 -2.86
CA ARG A 337 9.24 7.02 -2.21
C ARG A 337 10.61 6.43 -2.55
N GLN A 338 10.76 5.10 -2.51
CA GLN A 338 12.01 4.41 -2.88
C GLN A 338 12.35 4.59 -4.36
N GLU A 339 11.35 4.54 -5.24
CA GLU A 339 11.52 4.83 -6.66
C GLU A 339 12.07 6.25 -6.86
N LEU A 340 11.46 7.26 -6.24
CA LEU A 340 11.91 8.66 -6.34
C LEU A 340 13.32 8.86 -5.77
N ASP A 341 13.63 8.26 -4.62
CA ASP A 341 14.98 8.33 -4.03
C ASP A 341 16.05 7.77 -4.98
N ARG A 342 15.79 6.61 -5.59
CA ARG A 342 16.70 6.00 -6.58
C ARG A 342 16.87 6.87 -7.82
N ARG A 343 15.78 7.49 -8.33
CA ARG A 343 15.86 8.44 -9.46
C ARG A 343 16.72 9.65 -9.11
N LEU A 344 16.56 10.20 -7.91
CA LEU A 344 17.39 11.32 -7.43
C LEU A 344 18.86 10.91 -7.26
N SER A 345 19.16 9.70 -6.78
CA SER A 345 20.53 9.16 -6.78
C SER A 345 21.12 9.10 -8.18
N MET A 346 20.37 8.56 -9.15
CA MET A 346 20.84 8.46 -10.54
C MET A 346 21.18 9.83 -11.15
N LEU A 347 20.50 10.91 -10.75
CA LEU A 347 20.86 12.25 -11.21
C LEU A 347 22.24 12.71 -10.67
N LEU A 348 22.60 12.31 -9.44
CA LEU A 348 23.92 12.59 -8.85
C LEU A 348 25.03 11.72 -9.44
N ASP A 349 24.67 10.55 -9.96
CA ASP A 349 25.58 9.57 -10.53
C ASP A 349 25.75 9.72 -12.05
N ARG A 350 25.13 10.75 -12.65
CA ARG A 350 25.17 11.01 -14.09
C ARG A 350 26.61 11.14 -14.59
N GLY A 351 26.93 10.38 -15.64
CA GLY A 351 28.27 10.33 -16.22
C GLY A 351 29.27 9.45 -15.46
N LYS A 352 28.84 8.77 -14.40
CA LYS A 352 29.69 7.85 -13.61
C LYS A 352 29.22 6.39 -13.74
N PRO A 353 30.09 5.39 -13.51
CA PRO A 353 29.72 3.98 -13.55
C PRO A 353 28.56 3.61 -12.62
N GLU A 354 28.41 4.33 -11.50
CA GLU A 354 27.37 4.09 -10.49
C GLU A 354 25.95 4.23 -11.04
N PHE A 355 25.77 5.04 -12.09
CA PHE A 355 24.50 5.22 -12.77
C PHE A 355 23.88 3.89 -13.23
N LEU A 356 24.71 2.96 -13.70
CA LEU A 356 24.26 1.64 -14.14
C LEU A 356 23.62 0.85 -13.00
N TYR A 357 24.23 0.86 -11.82
CA TYR A 357 23.69 0.17 -10.66
C TYR A 357 22.37 0.80 -10.19
N GLY A 358 22.25 2.13 -10.24
CA GLY A 358 20.99 2.83 -9.98
C GLY A 358 19.88 2.43 -10.97
N SER A 359 20.23 2.36 -12.26
CA SER A 359 19.31 1.92 -13.32
C SER A 359 18.82 0.48 -13.10
N MET A 360 19.74 -0.44 -12.79
CA MET A 360 19.40 -1.83 -12.49
C MET A 360 18.50 -1.97 -11.26
N GLN A 361 18.66 -1.11 -10.24
CA GLN A 361 17.78 -1.10 -9.07
C GLN A 361 16.36 -0.61 -9.41
N LEU A 362 16.19 0.29 -10.38
CA LEU A 362 14.88 0.81 -10.79
C LEU A 362 14.17 -0.08 -11.79
N PHE A 363 14.87 -0.47 -12.86
CA PHE A 363 14.27 -1.13 -14.02
C PHE A 363 14.54 -2.64 -14.05
N GLY A 364 15.36 -3.14 -13.13
CA GLY A 364 15.81 -4.52 -13.09
C GLY A 364 17.05 -4.76 -13.96
N SER A 365 17.67 -5.91 -13.76
CA SER A 365 18.72 -6.43 -14.63
C SER A 365 18.12 -7.22 -15.78
N VAL A 366 18.86 -7.31 -16.89
CA VAL A 366 18.55 -8.29 -17.94
C VAL A 366 18.72 -9.69 -17.34
N ASN A 367 17.63 -10.46 -17.28
CA ASN A 367 17.72 -11.86 -16.83
C ASN A 367 18.21 -12.76 -17.98
N GLU A 368 18.79 -13.92 -17.65
CA GLU A 368 19.37 -14.82 -18.66
C GLU A 368 18.34 -15.31 -19.68
N GLN A 369 17.09 -15.52 -19.27
CA GLN A 369 16.04 -15.95 -20.20
C GLN A 369 15.76 -14.89 -21.28
N LEU A 370 15.65 -13.62 -20.88
CA LEU A 370 15.45 -12.48 -21.79
C LEU A 370 16.65 -12.31 -22.72
N LYS A 371 17.87 -12.50 -22.20
CA LYS A 371 19.10 -12.43 -22.99
C LYS A 371 19.16 -13.52 -24.05
N CYS A 372 18.88 -14.77 -23.69
CA CYS A 372 18.85 -15.90 -24.65
C CYS A 372 17.83 -15.66 -25.75
N GLU A 373 16.63 -15.18 -25.40
CA GLU A 373 15.59 -14.89 -26.37
C GLU A 373 15.99 -13.74 -27.32
N ALA A 374 16.60 -12.67 -26.78
CA ALA A 374 17.11 -11.58 -27.59
C ALA A 374 18.20 -12.04 -28.58
N LEU A 375 19.13 -12.90 -28.13
CA LEU A 375 20.16 -13.48 -28.99
C LEU A 375 19.57 -14.38 -30.09
N ARG A 376 18.56 -15.20 -29.75
CA ARG A 376 17.85 -16.05 -30.72
C ARG A 376 17.16 -15.22 -31.81
N ILE A 377 16.55 -14.10 -31.44
CA ILE A 377 15.96 -13.16 -32.39
C ILE A 377 17.05 -12.58 -33.31
N LEU A 378 18.19 -12.17 -32.75
CA LEU A 378 19.31 -11.64 -33.53
C LEU A 378 19.90 -12.68 -34.49
N GLU A 379 19.93 -13.97 -34.13
CA GLU A 379 20.35 -15.06 -35.02
C GLU A 379 19.38 -15.25 -36.21
N CYS A 380 18.10 -14.96 -36.01
CA CYS A 380 17.06 -15.13 -37.04
C CYS A 380 16.93 -13.90 -37.98
N ILE A 381 17.47 -12.74 -37.59
CA ILE A 381 17.41 -11.51 -38.38
C ILE A 381 18.76 -11.34 -39.09
N SER A 382 18.77 -11.44 -40.42
CA SER A 382 19.99 -11.17 -41.17
C SER A 382 20.36 -9.68 -41.03
N PRO A 383 21.63 -9.34 -40.71
CA PRO A 383 22.05 -7.98 -40.35
C PRO A 383 21.89 -6.94 -41.46
N HIS A 384 21.48 -7.33 -42.67
CA HIS A 384 21.41 -6.46 -43.86
C HIS A 384 20.03 -6.39 -44.54
N ILE A 385 18.97 -6.96 -43.96
CA ILE A 385 17.63 -6.95 -44.61
C ILE A 385 16.99 -5.54 -44.64
N HIS A 386 17.45 -4.60 -43.81
CA HIS A 386 16.84 -3.26 -43.68
C HIS A 386 17.74 -2.08 -44.05
N ASP A 387 18.90 -2.33 -44.65
CA ASP A 387 19.62 -1.29 -45.41
C ASP A 387 19.03 -1.18 -46.83
N GLU A 388 17.69 -1.24 -46.95
CA GLU A 388 17.03 -0.63 -48.09
C GLU A 388 17.54 0.81 -48.11
N SER A 389 18.34 1.11 -49.12
CA SER A 389 19.04 2.38 -49.30
C SER A 389 18.18 3.52 -48.77
N MET A 390 18.75 4.41 -47.94
CA MET A 390 18.16 5.68 -47.46
C MET A 390 17.74 6.61 -48.62
N LYS A 391 16.93 6.12 -49.56
CA LYS A 391 16.39 6.83 -50.71
C LYS A 391 15.09 7.52 -50.32
N ASP A 392 14.33 6.95 -49.40
CA ASP A 392 13.09 7.54 -48.87
C ASP A 392 13.12 7.63 -47.33
N VAL A 393 13.54 8.80 -46.84
CA VAL A 393 13.75 9.07 -45.42
C VAL A 393 12.86 10.24 -44.99
N ALA A 394 12.05 10.00 -43.96
CA ALA A 394 11.27 11.03 -43.29
C ALA A 394 12.17 11.90 -42.41
N SER A 395 11.97 13.21 -42.51
CA SER A 395 12.60 14.22 -41.65
C SER A 395 11.88 14.33 -40.30
N ALA A 396 12.48 15.07 -39.36
CA ALA A 396 11.83 15.42 -38.10
C ALA A 396 10.50 16.18 -38.31
N GLY A 397 10.40 16.98 -39.39
CA GLY A 397 9.16 17.68 -39.75
C GLY A 397 8.06 16.72 -40.19
N ASP A 398 8.41 15.73 -41.02
CA ASP A 398 7.46 14.67 -41.44
C ASP A 398 6.95 13.88 -40.24
N LEU A 399 7.85 13.51 -39.32
CA LEU A 399 7.50 12.81 -38.08
C LEU A 399 6.59 13.67 -37.19
N ALA A 400 6.88 14.96 -37.08
CA ALA A 400 6.08 15.88 -36.28
C ALA A 400 4.66 16.05 -36.84
N GLN A 401 4.56 16.22 -38.16
CA GLN A 401 3.27 16.29 -38.84
C GLN A 401 2.46 15.02 -38.60
N ARG A 402 3.06 13.85 -38.81
CA ARG A 402 2.38 12.57 -38.61
C ARG A 402 1.93 12.36 -37.17
N ALA A 403 2.72 12.78 -36.21
CA ALA A 403 2.36 12.73 -34.79
C ALA A 403 1.18 13.63 -34.45
N GLU A 404 1.13 14.85 -35.01
CA GLU A 404 -0.01 15.75 -34.81
C GLU A 404 -1.29 15.24 -35.48
N GLU A 405 -1.20 14.57 -36.63
CA GLU A 405 -2.35 13.91 -37.27
C GLU A 405 -2.95 12.84 -36.34
N ILE A 406 -2.11 11.94 -35.81
CA ILE A 406 -2.55 10.89 -34.88
C ILE A 406 -3.09 11.49 -33.57
N LEU A 407 -2.45 12.54 -33.04
CA LEU A 407 -2.98 13.25 -31.87
C LEU A 407 -4.32 13.93 -32.16
N ALA A 408 -4.54 14.46 -33.36
CA ALA A 408 -5.82 15.05 -33.76
C ALA A 408 -6.93 14.00 -33.79
N GLU A 409 -6.64 12.79 -34.28
CA GLU A 409 -7.57 11.66 -34.23
C GLU A 409 -7.95 11.31 -32.77
N TYR A 410 -6.98 11.30 -31.85
CA TYR A 410 -7.27 11.08 -30.43
C TYR A 410 -8.04 12.24 -29.80
N ARG A 411 -7.69 13.50 -30.11
CA ARG A 411 -8.38 14.69 -29.61
C ARG A 411 -9.86 14.72 -30.03
N ALA A 412 -10.20 14.16 -31.19
CA ALA A 412 -11.59 14.03 -31.63
C ALA A 412 -12.45 13.15 -30.70
N GLN A 413 -11.83 12.15 -30.06
CA GLN A 413 -12.50 11.26 -29.10
C GLN A 413 -12.32 11.74 -27.65
N LEU A 414 -11.20 12.41 -27.37
CA LEU A 414 -10.79 12.88 -26.05
C LEU A 414 -10.37 14.37 -26.12
N PRO A 415 -11.32 15.31 -26.01
CA PRO A 415 -11.05 16.74 -26.21
C PRO A 415 -10.05 17.36 -25.22
N ASN A 416 -9.82 16.69 -24.08
CA ASN A 416 -8.98 17.19 -22.99
C ASN A 416 -7.48 16.89 -23.17
N ILE A 417 -7.06 16.24 -24.26
CA ILE A 417 -5.65 15.92 -24.51
C ILE A 417 -4.85 17.22 -24.75
N ARG A 418 -3.92 17.52 -23.82
CA ARG A 418 -3.01 18.69 -23.88
C ARG A 418 -1.60 18.37 -24.39
N SER A 419 -1.37 17.14 -24.84
CA SER A 419 -0.10 16.69 -25.40
C SER A 419 0.35 17.53 -26.58
N THR A 420 1.64 17.84 -26.64
CA THR A 420 2.25 18.62 -27.74
C THR A 420 3.37 17.85 -28.42
N VAL A 421 3.62 18.17 -29.69
CA VAL A 421 4.78 17.68 -30.45
C VAL A 421 5.81 18.80 -30.60
N GLN A 422 7.06 18.52 -30.26
CA GLN A 422 8.15 19.51 -30.27
C GLN A 422 9.37 18.98 -31.02
N VAL A 423 9.81 19.71 -32.04
CA VAL A 423 11.10 19.45 -32.69
C VAL A 423 12.20 20.21 -31.94
N ARG A 424 13.25 19.51 -31.52
CA ARG A 424 14.28 20.02 -30.59
C ARG A 424 15.70 19.68 -31.04
N ASP A 425 16.64 20.58 -30.76
CA ASP A 425 18.08 20.39 -31.03
C ASP A 425 18.79 19.59 -29.93
N ASP A 426 18.20 19.49 -28.75
CA ASP A 426 18.82 18.89 -27.57
C ASP A 426 18.38 17.43 -27.31
N VAL A 427 17.51 16.87 -28.15
CA VAL A 427 16.98 15.50 -28.03
C VAL A 427 17.44 14.66 -29.23
N VAL A 428 17.68 13.37 -28.99
CA VAL A 428 18.06 12.42 -30.04
C VAL A 428 16.89 11.49 -30.34
N GLY A 429 16.61 11.27 -31.63
CA GLY A 429 15.55 10.36 -32.04
C GLY A 429 14.17 10.90 -31.69
N LEU A 430 13.34 10.05 -31.11
CA LEU A 430 12.03 10.40 -30.58
C LEU A 430 12.00 10.01 -29.11
N MET A 431 11.33 10.83 -28.31
CA MET A 431 11.22 10.61 -26.88
C MET A 431 9.94 11.24 -26.37
N VAL A 432 9.18 10.50 -25.58
CA VAL A 432 8.02 11.03 -24.87
C VAL A 432 8.41 11.40 -23.45
N SER A 433 8.08 12.61 -23.03
CA SER A 433 8.16 13.02 -21.64
C SER A 433 6.96 13.85 -21.20
N LYS A 434 6.42 13.49 -20.03
CA LYS A 434 5.25 14.14 -19.41
C LYS A 434 4.10 14.34 -20.40
N GLY A 435 3.83 13.31 -21.21
CA GLY A 435 2.78 13.32 -22.22
C GLY A 435 3.06 14.15 -23.47
N ASN A 436 4.29 14.66 -23.67
CA ASN A 436 4.68 15.40 -24.87
C ASN A 436 5.70 14.62 -25.69
N LEU A 437 5.54 14.63 -27.01
CA LEU A 437 6.49 14.03 -27.93
C LEU A 437 7.60 15.05 -28.26
N MET A 438 8.83 14.66 -28.06
CA MET A 438 10.02 15.41 -28.42
C MET A 438 10.75 14.68 -29.55
N ILE A 439 11.01 15.38 -30.64
CA ILE A 439 11.65 14.84 -31.84
C ILE A 439 12.96 15.58 -32.06
N GLY A 440 14.07 14.86 -32.13
CA GLY A 440 15.36 15.44 -32.50
C GLY A 440 15.32 16.05 -33.90
N LYS A 441 15.81 17.28 -34.07
CA LYS A 441 15.77 18.01 -35.37
C LYS A 441 16.41 17.25 -36.52
N ASN A 442 17.47 16.50 -36.22
CA ASN A 442 18.20 15.72 -37.21
C ASN A 442 17.73 14.26 -37.28
N SER A 443 16.61 13.92 -36.63
CA SER A 443 16.01 12.59 -36.75
C SER A 443 15.69 12.28 -38.22
N ARG A 444 16.06 11.06 -38.60
CA ARG A 444 15.92 10.51 -39.95
C ARG A 444 15.49 9.07 -39.82
N VAL A 445 14.32 8.75 -40.34
CA VAL A 445 13.71 7.41 -40.23
C VAL A 445 13.22 7.00 -41.63
N SER A 446 13.40 5.74 -42.00
CA SER A 446 12.82 5.22 -43.26
C SER A 446 11.31 5.45 -43.27
N ARG A 447 10.76 5.91 -44.40
CA ARG A 447 9.33 6.23 -44.52
C ARG A 447 8.44 5.05 -44.13
N SER A 448 8.85 3.82 -44.45
CA SER A 448 8.13 2.58 -44.09
C SER A 448 8.00 2.33 -42.59
N ARG A 449 8.81 2.98 -41.75
CA ARG A 449 8.81 2.82 -40.29
C ARG A 449 8.10 3.95 -39.55
N VAL A 450 7.70 5.01 -40.26
CA VAL A 450 7.11 6.21 -39.64
C VAL A 450 5.87 5.87 -38.83
N ASP A 451 4.89 5.18 -39.41
CA ASP A 451 3.63 4.87 -38.72
C ASP A 451 3.86 4.01 -37.47
N ALA A 452 4.64 2.94 -37.60
CA ALA A 452 4.95 2.06 -36.47
C ALA A 452 5.63 2.82 -35.33
N LEU A 453 6.56 3.71 -35.65
CA LEU A 453 7.28 4.51 -34.67
C LEU A 453 6.37 5.55 -34.00
N ILE A 454 5.58 6.30 -34.77
CA ILE A 454 4.68 7.31 -34.20
C ILE A 454 3.58 6.66 -33.38
N HIS A 455 3.05 5.51 -33.78
CA HIS A 455 2.10 4.77 -32.92
C HIS A 455 2.75 4.25 -31.64
N HIS A 456 4.02 3.84 -31.67
CA HIS A 456 4.73 3.50 -30.43
C HIS A 456 4.81 4.70 -29.49
N GLU A 457 5.23 5.86 -29.98
CA GLU A 457 5.36 7.06 -29.15
C GLU A 457 4.01 7.64 -28.69
N VAL A 458 3.08 7.85 -29.61
CA VAL A 458 1.79 8.50 -29.33
C VAL A 458 0.80 7.50 -28.74
N SER A 459 0.50 6.40 -29.44
CA SER A 459 -0.53 5.44 -29.01
C SER A 459 -0.11 4.61 -27.79
N THR A 460 1.19 4.47 -27.51
CA THR A 460 1.65 3.75 -26.31
C THR A 460 2.06 4.74 -25.22
N HIS A 461 3.14 5.52 -25.40
CA HIS A 461 3.69 6.31 -24.29
C HIS A 461 2.81 7.50 -23.89
N ILE A 462 2.30 8.28 -24.85
CA ILE A 462 1.43 9.42 -24.53
C ILE A 462 0.10 8.95 -23.93
N LEU A 463 -0.59 7.99 -24.57
CA LEU A 463 -1.86 7.50 -24.04
C LEU A 463 -1.73 6.84 -22.67
N THR A 464 -0.64 6.09 -22.44
CA THR A 464 -0.37 5.51 -21.12
C THR A 464 -0.20 6.63 -20.08
N TYR A 465 0.54 7.70 -20.41
CA TYR A 465 0.67 8.85 -19.51
C TYR A 465 -0.67 9.50 -19.20
N LEU A 466 -1.53 9.71 -20.20
CA LEU A 466 -2.85 10.31 -20.03
C LEU A 466 -3.79 9.44 -19.18
N GLY A 467 -3.78 8.11 -19.39
CA GLY A 467 -4.58 7.17 -18.59
C GLY A 467 -4.17 7.07 -17.11
N PHE A 468 -3.01 7.63 -16.72
CA PHE A 468 -2.57 7.77 -15.33
C PHE A 468 -2.66 9.21 -14.80
N ALA A 469 -3.00 10.18 -15.64
CA ALA A 469 -3.06 11.61 -15.30
C ALA A 469 -4.49 12.13 -15.06
N GLU A 470 -5.51 11.34 -15.42
CA GLU A 470 -6.91 11.49 -14.95
C GLU A 470 -7.13 10.69 -13.66
#